data_AF-A0A148N5A5-F1
#
_entry.id   AF-A0A148N5A5-F1
#
_cell.length_a   1.000
_cell.length_b   1.000
_cell.length_c   1.000
_cell.angle_alpha   90.00
_cell.angle_beta   90.00
_cell.angle_gamma   90.00
#
_symmetry.space_group_name_H-M   'P 1'
#
loop_
_entity.id
_entity.type
_entity.pdbx_description
1 polymer ?
#
loop_
_entity_poly.entity_id
_entity_poly.type
_entity_poly.pdbx_seq_one_letter_code
_entity_poly.pdbx_strand_id
1 'polypeptide(L)'
;MDTKIKAGIIVLIVVAAMFFLPATCSSTRKVHANSLQNAYRSAKIIKNYLRDDSKRLEFQIAFGTLQKLKTEEGGEDAFLDAVDGKTAEEVIELARQEVNAKIASGDKQFAKYQSWEDMVKQLTKDTPKVLGSERPQKAYE
;
A
#
# COMPACT_ATOMS: atom_id res chain seq x y z
N MET A 1 -17.82 37.41 -0.31
CA MET A 1 -18.13 35.98 -0.07
C MET A 1 -18.92 35.87 1.21
N ASP A 2 -20.20 35.59 1.08
CA ASP A 2 -21.17 35.52 2.17
C ASP A 2 -20.81 34.44 3.19
N THR A 3 -20.95 34.77 4.48
CA THR A 3 -20.71 33.87 5.61
C THR A 3 -21.51 32.57 5.52
N LYS A 4 -22.67 32.60 4.84
CA LYS A 4 -23.51 31.42 4.57
C LYS A 4 -22.85 30.42 3.60
N ILE A 5 -22.08 30.92 2.63
CA ILE A 5 -21.35 30.10 1.65
C ILE A 5 -20.11 29.47 2.30
N LYS A 6 -19.41 30.22 3.18
CA LYS A 6 -18.27 29.71 3.95
C LYS A 6 -18.67 28.59 4.91
N ALA A 7 -19.81 28.72 5.59
CA ALA A 7 -20.32 27.68 6.50
C ALA A 7 -20.73 26.41 5.74
N GLY A 8 -21.35 26.54 4.56
CA GLY A 8 -21.73 25.40 3.72
C GLY A 8 -20.52 24.60 3.20
N ILE A 9 -19.44 25.28 2.82
CA ILE A 9 -18.20 24.64 2.36
C ILE A 9 -17.50 23.89 3.52
N ILE A 10 -17.50 24.45 4.73
CA ILE A 10 -16.90 23.81 5.90
C ILE A 10 -17.67 22.53 6.28
N VAL A 11 -19.00 22.55 6.24
CA VAL A 11 -19.81 21.34 6.52
C VAL A 11 -19.58 20.25 5.48
N LEU A 12 -19.41 20.61 4.20
CA LEU A 12 -19.20 19.64 3.12
C LEU A 12 -17.81 18.97 3.20
N ILE A 13 -16.79 19.70 3.68
CA ILE A 13 -15.45 19.16 3.95
C ILE A 13 -15.47 18.20 5.16
N VAL A 14 -16.20 18.53 6.22
CA VAL A 14 -16.30 17.68 7.43
C VAL A 14 -17.08 16.38 7.14
N VAL A 15 -18.12 16.44 6.30
CA VAL A 15 -18.89 15.25 5.90
C VAL A 15 -18.08 14.34 4.97
N ALA A 16 -17.26 14.91 4.07
CA ALA A 16 -16.35 14.12 3.23
C ALA A 16 -15.28 13.37 4.04
N ALA A 17 -14.82 13.94 5.16
CA ALA A 17 -13.84 13.32 6.04
C ALA A 17 -14.40 12.11 6.84
N MET A 18 -15.71 12.05 7.09
CA MET A 18 -16.34 10.96 7.84
C MET A 18 -16.56 9.67 7.02
N PHE A 19 -16.52 9.74 5.69
CA PHE A 19 -16.68 8.56 4.82
C PHE A 19 -15.40 7.71 4.65
N PHE A 20 -14.27 8.13 5.24
CA PHE A 20 -12.97 7.46 5.11
C PHE A 20 -12.54 6.64 6.34
N LEU A 21 -13.48 6.20 7.18
CA LEU A 21 -13.14 5.24 8.25
C LEU A 21 -13.57 3.83 7.85
N PRO A 22 -12.69 3.02 7.22
CA PRO A 22 -12.89 1.59 7.25
C PRO A 22 -12.70 1.13 8.69
N ALA A 23 -13.80 1.05 9.45
CA ALA A 23 -13.87 0.33 10.71
C ALA A 23 -13.84 -1.18 10.44
N THR A 24 -12.74 -1.69 9.88
CA THR A 24 -12.48 -3.12 9.82
C THR A 24 -11.69 -3.51 11.07
N CYS A 25 -12.40 -3.72 12.17
CA CYS A 25 -11.86 -4.39 13.35
C CYS A 25 -11.68 -5.88 13.06
N SER A 26 -10.76 -6.21 12.16
CA SER A 26 -10.21 -7.56 12.02
C SER A 26 -8.89 -7.59 12.79
N SER A 27 -8.47 -8.74 13.30
CA SER A 27 -7.11 -8.93 13.81
C SER A 27 -6.15 -8.78 12.60
N THR A 28 -5.86 -7.54 12.21
CA THR A 28 -5.06 -7.26 11.03
C THR A 28 -3.62 -7.46 11.40
N ARG A 29 -2.97 -8.39 10.69
CA ARG A 29 -1.55 -8.67 10.89
C ARG A 29 -0.76 -7.45 10.48
N LYS A 30 0.18 -7.09 11.33
CA LYS A 30 1.08 -5.96 11.12
C LYS A 30 2.44 -6.47 10.66
N VAL A 31 3.12 -5.65 9.87
CA VAL A 31 4.52 -5.86 9.55
C VAL A 31 5.33 -5.68 10.84
N HIS A 32 6.29 -6.57 11.05
CA HIS A 32 7.25 -6.48 12.14
C HIS A 32 8.62 -6.26 11.51
N ALA A 33 9.14 -5.04 11.60
CA ALA A 33 10.32 -4.58 10.89
C ALA A 33 11.46 -4.17 11.82
N ASN A 34 11.60 -4.83 12.97
CA ASN A 34 12.80 -4.69 13.83
C ASN A 34 14.11 -5.14 13.15
N SER A 35 14.03 -5.80 12.00
CA SER A 35 15.13 -6.05 11.06
C SER A 35 14.57 -6.30 9.67
N LEU A 36 15.37 -6.12 8.63
CA LEU A 36 14.97 -6.42 7.25
C LEU A 36 14.46 -7.85 7.08
N GLN A 37 15.15 -8.82 7.70
CA GLN A 37 14.73 -10.23 7.67
C GLN A 37 13.33 -10.44 8.26
N ASN A 38 13.03 -9.77 9.38
CA ASN A 38 11.73 -9.86 10.02
C ASN A 38 10.64 -9.12 9.24
N ALA A 39 10.98 -7.99 8.61
CA ALA A 39 10.08 -7.26 7.72
C ALA A 39 9.62 -8.14 6.56
N TYR A 40 10.54 -8.81 5.87
CA TYR A 40 10.21 -9.76 4.80
C TYR A 40 9.44 -10.98 5.30
N ARG A 41 9.82 -11.54 6.45
CA ARG A 41 9.15 -12.71 7.02
C ARG A 41 7.70 -12.39 7.38
N SER A 42 7.47 -11.26 8.05
CA SER A 42 6.13 -10.80 8.41
C SER A 42 5.31 -10.43 7.17
N ALA A 43 5.89 -9.71 6.20
CA ALA A 43 5.24 -9.42 4.92
C ALA A 43 4.82 -10.69 4.17
N LYS A 44 5.68 -11.73 4.13
CA LYS A 44 5.33 -13.03 3.55
C LYS A 44 4.13 -13.67 4.25
N ILE A 45 4.09 -13.62 5.59
CA ILE A 45 2.96 -14.12 6.36
C ILE A 45 1.70 -13.31 6.01
N ILE A 46 1.73 -11.99 6.09
CA ILE A 46 0.61 -11.10 5.76
C ILE A 46 0.06 -11.41 4.37
N LYS A 47 0.92 -11.49 3.36
CA LYS A 47 0.56 -11.85 1.98
C LYS A 47 -0.17 -13.19 1.92
N ASN A 48 0.30 -14.20 2.65
CA ASN A 48 -0.35 -15.51 2.68
C ASN A 48 -1.71 -15.49 3.39
N TYR A 49 -2.04 -14.48 4.19
CA TYR A 49 -3.35 -14.36 4.84
C TYR A 49 -4.36 -13.56 4.04
N LEU A 50 -3.92 -12.62 3.20
CA LEU A 50 -4.79 -11.98 2.22
C LEU A 50 -5.42 -13.08 1.35
N ARG A 51 -6.76 -13.13 1.24
CA ARG A 51 -7.47 -14.16 0.45
C ARG A 51 -7.53 -13.84 -1.03
N ASP A 52 -7.58 -12.55 -1.34
CA ASP A 52 -7.71 -11.99 -2.67
C ASP A 52 -6.33 -11.87 -3.35
N ASP A 53 -6.17 -12.50 -4.52
CA ASP A 53 -4.94 -12.47 -5.31
C ASP A 53 -4.56 -11.07 -5.76
N SER A 54 -5.55 -10.22 -6.07
CA SER A 54 -5.28 -8.83 -6.45
C SER A 54 -4.66 -8.05 -5.31
N LYS A 55 -5.20 -8.21 -4.08
CA LYS A 55 -4.66 -7.58 -2.87
C LYS A 55 -3.28 -8.12 -2.48
N ARG A 56 -3.02 -9.43 -2.69
CA ARG A 56 -1.69 -10.02 -2.47
C ARG A 56 -0.65 -9.35 -3.35
N LEU A 57 -0.98 -9.18 -4.63
CA LEU A 57 -0.07 -8.60 -5.61
C LEU A 57 0.12 -7.10 -5.37
N GLU A 58 -0.96 -6.37 -5.07
CA GLU A 58 -0.89 -4.95 -4.73
C GLU A 58 -0.03 -4.71 -3.48
N PHE A 59 -0.22 -5.50 -2.42
CA PHE A 59 0.63 -5.43 -1.23
C PHE A 59 2.12 -5.73 -1.54
N GLN A 60 2.39 -6.73 -2.39
CA GLN A 60 3.75 -7.07 -2.77
C GLN A 60 4.42 -5.94 -3.57
N ILE A 61 3.69 -5.31 -4.49
CA ILE A 61 4.15 -4.14 -5.23
C ILE A 61 4.43 -3.00 -4.25
N ALA A 62 3.47 -2.68 -3.37
CA ALA A 62 3.59 -1.61 -2.38
C ALA A 62 4.82 -1.78 -1.47
N PHE A 63 4.98 -2.97 -0.90
CA PHE A 63 6.11 -3.26 -0.02
C PHE A 63 7.46 -3.12 -0.73
N GLY A 64 7.59 -3.63 -1.95
CA GLY A 64 8.81 -3.50 -2.75
C GLY A 64 9.10 -2.06 -3.19
N THR A 65 8.06 -1.31 -3.56
CA THR A 65 8.19 0.11 -3.91
C THR A 65 8.64 0.96 -2.73
N LEU A 66 8.05 0.75 -1.55
CA LEU A 66 8.45 1.44 -0.33
C LEU A 66 9.87 1.10 0.08
N GLN A 67 10.27 -0.16 -0.04
CA GLN A 67 11.65 -0.56 0.21
C GLN A 67 12.61 0.25 -0.66
N LYS A 68 12.36 0.33 -1.96
CA LYS A 68 13.23 1.09 -2.86
C LYS A 68 13.25 2.58 -2.49
N LEU A 69 12.07 3.20 -2.39
CA LEU A 69 11.94 4.64 -2.13
C LEU A 69 12.58 5.05 -0.80
N LYS A 70 12.23 4.35 0.28
CA LYS A 70 12.71 4.71 1.62
C LYS A 70 14.19 4.37 1.82
N THR A 71 14.67 3.31 1.19
CA THR A 71 16.11 3.01 1.17
C THR A 71 16.90 4.08 0.43
N GLU A 72 16.38 4.61 -0.68
CA GLU A 72 17.01 5.73 -1.40
C GLU A 72 16.97 7.04 -0.59
N GLU A 73 15.92 7.27 0.21
CA GLU A 73 15.76 8.48 1.02
C GLU A 73 16.61 8.50 2.30
N GLY A 74 16.74 7.36 2.97
CA GLY A 74 17.37 7.30 4.30
C GLY A 74 17.99 5.95 4.67
N GLY A 75 18.18 5.05 3.71
CA GLY A 75 18.74 3.72 3.96
C GLY A 75 17.74 2.71 4.51
N GLU A 76 18.25 1.56 4.94
CA GLU A 76 17.43 0.43 5.41
C GLU A 76 16.53 0.82 6.58
N ASP A 77 17.05 1.56 7.56
CA ASP A 77 16.30 1.96 8.75
C ASP A 77 15.07 2.82 8.40
N ALA A 78 15.21 3.74 7.44
CA ALA A 78 14.09 4.55 6.97
C ALA A 78 12.98 3.71 6.33
N PHE A 79 13.34 2.60 5.67
CA PHE A 79 12.36 1.64 5.19
C PHE A 79 11.70 0.88 6.33
N LEU A 80 12.49 0.37 7.29
CA LEU A 80 11.98 -0.38 8.43
C LEU A 80 11.00 0.46 9.26
N ASP A 81 11.36 1.70 9.58
CA ASP A 81 10.52 2.65 10.29
C ASP A 81 9.23 2.99 9.52
N ALA A 82 9.33 3.08 8.19
CA ALA A 82 8.18 3.37 7.35
C ALA A 82 7.16 2.23 7.30
N VAL A 83 7.56 0.97 7.52
CA VAL A 83 6.65 -0.18 7.41
C VAL A 83 6.33 -0.86 8.74
N ASP A 84 7.12 -0.64 9.81
CA ASP A 84 6.89 -1.28 11.09
C ASP A 84 5.49 -0.96 11.65
N GLY A 85 4.84 -1.98 12.21
CA GLY A 85 3.53 -1.84 12.82
C GLY A 85 2.37 -1.58 11.84
N LYS A 86 2.64 -1.49 10.53
CA LYS A 86 1.61 -1.23 9.50
C LYS A 86 0.94 -2.51 9.02
N THR A 87 -0.35 -2.42 8.74
CA THR A 87 -1.15 -3.47 8.08
C THR A 87 -0.87 -3.52 6.57
N ALA A 88 -1.40 -4.54 5.89
CA ALA A 88 -1.28 -4.61 4.43
C ALA A 88 -1.90 -3.38 3.75
N GLU A 89 -3.07 -2.96 4.23
CA GLU A 89 -3.80 -1.82 3.73
C GLU A 89 -3.04 -0.51 3.97
N GLU A 90 -2.44 -0.33 5.15
CA GLU A 90 -1.64 0.85 5.47
C GLU A 90 -0.34 0.91 4.66
N VAL A 91 0.29 -0.25 4.37
CA VAL A 91 1.46 -0.33 3.48
C VAL A 91 1.08 0.06 2.05
N ILE A 92 -0.06 -0.43 1.55
CA ILE A 92 -0.57 -0.07 0.21
C ILE A 92 -0.88 1.43 0.14
N GLU A 93 -1.57 1.97 1.14
CA GLU A 93 -1.92 3.38 1.20
C GLU A 93 -0.68 4.27 1.22
N LEU A 94 0.33 3.91 2.03
CA LEU A 94 1.58 4.65 2.09
C LEU A 94 2.30 4.63 0.74
N ALA A 95 2.39 3.47 0.10
CA ALA A 95 3.01 3.35 -1.22
C ALA A 95 2.28 4.21 -2.27
N ARG A 96 0.94 4.22 -2.24
CA ARG A 96 0.13 5.08 -3.11
C ARG A 96 0.46 6.55 -2.93
N GLN A 97 0.51 7.03 -1.69
CA GLN A 97 0.80 8.43 -1.38
C GLN A 97 2.20 8.83 -1.85
N GLU A 98 3.21 8.01 -1.55
CA GLU A 98 4.60 8.26 -1.94
C GLU A 98 4.76 8.27 -3.47
N VAL A 99 4.19 7.27 -4.17
CA VAL A 99 4.28 7.20 -5.63
C VAL A 99 3.56 8.37 -6.29
N ASN A 100 2.35 8.73 -5.84
CA ASN A 100 1.63 9.87 -6.41
C ASN A 100 2.38 11.19 -6.15
N ALA A 101 3.03 11.34 -5.00
CA ALA A 101 3.90 12.49 -4.73
C ALA A 101 5.10 12.53 -5.69
N LYS A 102 5.75 11.38 -5.95
CA LYS A 102 6.87 11.28 -6.91
C LYS A 102 6.45 11.51 -8.36
N ILE A 103 5.25 11.08 -8.75
CA ILE A 103 4.66 11.39 -10.08
C ILE A 103 4.46 12.90 -10.20
N ALA A 104 3.86 13.52 -9.18
CA ALA A 104 3.62 14.96 -9.16
C ALA A 104 4.94 15.78 -9.16
N SER A 105 6.02 15.25 -8.57
CA SER A 105 7.34 15.88 -8.61
C SER A 105 8.12 15.63 -9.91
N GLY A 106 7.57 14.84 -10.84
CA GLY A 106 8.23 14.51 -12.11
C GLY A 106 9.43 13.58 -11.97
N ASP A 107 9.45 12.73 -10.94
CA ASP A 107 10.52 11.75 -10.75
C ASP A 107 10.61 10.81 -11.95
N LYS A 108 11.78 10.70 -12.57
CA LYS A 108 11.98 9.93 -13.82
C LYS A 108 11.56 8.46 -13.70
N GLN A 109 11.62 7.89 -12.51
CA GLN A 109 11.25 6.50 -12.28
C GLN A 109 9.73 6.28 -12.30
N PHE A 110 8.96 7.27 -11.82
CA PHE A 110 7.51 7.16 -11.67
C PHE A 110 6.73 7.97 -12.69
N ALA A 111 7.33 8.97 -13.34
CA ALA A 111 6.71 9.85 -14.33
C ALA A 111 6.19 9.10 -15.59
N LYS A 112 6.60 7.85 -15.79
CA LYS A 112 6.05 6.96 -16.83
C LYS A 112 4.65 6.42 -16.49
N TYR A 113 4.22 6.55 -15.25
CA TYR A 113 2.90 6.16 -14.77
C TYR A 113 2.02 7.39 -14.56
N GLN A 114 0.73 7.27 -14.87
CA GLN A 114 -0.23 8.36 -14.66
C GLN A 114 -0.67 8.47 -13.19
N SER A 115 -0.73 7.33 -12.49
CA SER A 115 -1.08 7.24 -11.08
C SER A 115 -0.56 5.92 -10.48
N TRP A 116 -0.68 5.75 -9.17
CA TRP A 116 -0.51 4.46 -8.50
C TRP A 116 -1.28 3.33 -9.18
N GLU A 117 -2.56 3.55 -9.50
CA GLU A 117 -3.45 2.55 -10.09
C GLU A 117 -2.97 2.13 -11.49
N ASP A 118 -2.49 3.09 -12.29
CA ASP A 118 -1.87 2.82 -13.59
C ASP A 118 -0.59 2.01 -13.42
N MET A 119 0.26 2.35 -12.43
CA MET A 119 1.46 1.59 -12.11
C MET A 119 1.13 0.15 -11.73
N VAL A 120 0.21 -0.05 -10.79
CA VAL A 120 -0.22 -1.39 -10.37
C VAL A 120 -0.79 -2.15 -11.56
N LYS A 121 -1.64 -1.53 -12.38
CA LYS A 121 -2.20 -2.16 -13.59
C LYS A 121 -1.13 -2.59 -14.60
N GLN A 122 -0.11 -1.77 -14.85
CA GLN A 122 0.98 -2.12 -15.74
C GLN A 122 1.84 -3.26 -15.16
N LEU A 123 2.24 -3.16 -13.89
CA LEU A 123 3.05 -4.18 -13.22
C LEU A 123 2.31 -5.52 -13.08
N THR A 124 1.00 -5.50 -12.86
CA THR A 124 0.16 -6.70 -12.79
C THR A 124 -0.11 -7.34 -14.15
N LYS A 125 -0.12 -6.57 -15.24
CA LYS A 125 -0.25 -7.09 -16.61
C LYS A 125 0.99 -7.89 -17.02
N ASP A 126 2.17 -7.43 -16.61
CA ASP A 126 3.46 -8.06 -16.94
C ASP A 126 3.86 -9.16 -15.95
N THR A 127 3.23 -9.22 -14.78
CA THR A 127 3.43 -10.31 -13.82
C THR A 127 2.48 -11.45 -14.17
N PRO A 128 2.98 -12.61 -14.67
CA PRO A 128 2.10 -13.75 -14.93
C PRO A 128 1.34 -14.12 -13.66
N LYS A 129 0.04 -14.45 -13.81
CA LYS A 129 -0.94 -14.85 -12.76
C LYS A 129 -0.48 -15.94 -11.76
N VAL A 130 0.76 -16.41 -11.85
CA VAL A 130 1.32 -17.57 -11.15
C VAL A 130 2.15 -17.17 -9.91
N LEU A 131 2.53 -15.89 -9.72
CA LEU A 131 3.21 -15.43 -8.51
C LEU A 131 2.21 -15.18 -7.35
N GLY A 132 1.55 -16.26 -6.92
CA GLY A 132 0.54 -16.25 -5.86
C GLY A 132 -0.22 -17.57 -5.68
N SER A 133 -0.14 -18.48 -6.66
CA SER A 133 -0.85 -19.75 -6.68
C SER A 133 -0.07 -20.95 -6.10
N GLU A 134 1.06 -20.75 -5.43
CA GLU A 134 1.79 -21.83 -4.74
C GLU A 134 1.13 -22.26 -3.41
N ARG A 135 -0.18 -22.04 -3.25
CA ARG A 135 -0.93 -22.93 -2.36
C ARG A 135 -1.37 -24.10 -3.21
N PRO A 136 -0.86 -25.33 -2.99
CA PRO A 136 -1.68 -26.48 -3.34
C PRO A 136 -3.01 -26.25 -2.63
N GLN A 137 -4.09 -26.12 -3.41
CA GLN A 137 -5.42 -26.30 -2.88
C GLN A 137 -5.39 -27.71 -2.29
N LYS A 138 -5.14 -27.83 -0.97
CA LYS A 138 -5.43 -29.07 -0.29
C LYS A 138 -6.93 -29.21 -0.43
N ALA A 139 -7.33 -30.03 -1.41
CA ALA A 139 -8.62 -30.65 -1.45
C ALA A 139 -8.85 -31.19 -0.05
N TYR A 140 -9.85 -30.65 0.62
CA TYR A 140 -10.44 -31.33 1.76
C TYR A 140 -11.10 -32.58 1.15
N GLU A 141 -10.43 -33.72 1.27
CA GLU A 141 -11.09 -35.02 1.25
C GLU A 141 -11.65 -35.30 2.65
#